data_AF-A0A965U634-F1
#
_entry.id   AF-A0A965U634-F1
#
_cell.length_a   1.000
_cell.length_b   1.000
_cell.length_c   1.000
_cell.angle_alpha   90.00
_cell.angle_beta   90.00
_cell.angle_gamma   90.00
#
_symmetry.space_group_name_H-M   'P 1'
#
loop_
_entity.id
_entity.type
_entity.pdbx_description
1 polymer ?
#
loop_
_entity_poly.entity_id
_entity_poly.type
_entity_poly.pdbx_seq_one_letter_code
_entity_poly.pdbx_strand_id
1 'polypeptide(L)' 'AFRDGKLYTAKDDDVLLGITRERVIKAATILGIQVVYEAPLAKDLHAGLYDELFISATSMATTASK' A
#
# COMPACT_ATOMS: atom_id res chain seq x y z
N ALA A 1 -2.48 0.44 -0.88
CA ALA A 1 -3.92 0.72 -0.93
C ALA A 1 -4.65 -0.20 0.05
N PHE A 2 -5.72 0.25 0.69
CA PHE A 2 -6.53 -0.58 1.56
C PHE A 2 -7.85 -0.95 0.87
N ARG A 3 -8.22 -2.22 0.99
CA ARG A 3 -9.52 -2.75 0.55
C ARG A 3 -9.91 -3.92 1.45
N ASP A 4 -11.12 -3.90 2.00
CA ASP A 4 -11.68 -4.97 2.83
C ASP A 4 -10.76 -5.37 4.00
N GLY A 5 -10.12 -4.37 4.63
CA GLY A 5 -9.17 -4.58 5.74
C GLY A 5 -7.82 -5.20 5.33
N LYS A 6 -7.51 -5.27 4.03
CA LYS A 6 -6.24 -5.79 3.50
C LYS A 6 -5.41 -4.69 2.88
N LEU A 7 -4.09 -4.78 3.05
CA LEU A 7 -3.12 -3.87 2.45
C LEU A 7 -2.62 -4.43 1.11
N TYR A 8 -2.98 -3.79 0.01
CA TYR A 8 -2.50 -4.08 -1.34
C TYR A 8 -1.26 -3.25 -1.68
N THR A 9 -0.20 -3.91 -2.16
CA THR A 9 1.04 -3.28 -2.63
C THR A 9 1.67 -4.11 -3.75
N ALA A 10 2.46 -3.49 -4.63
CA ALA A 10 3.19 -4.20 -5.66
C ALA A 10 4.20 -5.21 -5.08
N LYS A 11 4.59 -6.24 -5.85
CA LYS A 11 5.66 -7.16 -5.45
C LYS A 11 7.00 -6.43 -5.44
N ASP A 12 7.94 -6.93 -4.66
CA ASP A 12 9.27 -6.33 -4.52
C ASP A 12 10.03 -6.28 -5.84
N ASP A 13 9.82 -7.27 -6.73
CA ASP A 13 10.48 -7.34 -8.04
C ASP A 13 9.93 -6.32 -9.06
N ASP A 14 8.74 -5.76 -8.81
CA ASP A 14 8.05 -4.84 -9.72
C ASP A 14 8.33 -3.37 -9.38
N VAL A 15 9.00 -3.08 -8.25
CA VAL A 15 9.19 -1.72 -7.74
C VAL A 15 10.56 -1.51 -7.09
N LEU A 16 10.97 -0.25 -6.95
CA LEU A 16 12.16 0.09 -6.19
C LEU A 16 12.00 -0.26 -4.71
N LEU A 17 13.07 -0.80 -4.12
CA LEU A 17 13.12 -1.20 -2.72
C LEU A 17 13.09 0.04 -1.82
N GLY A 18 11.92 0.31 -1.23
CA GLY A 18 11.67 1.48 -0.40
C GLY A 18 11.67 1.15 1.10
N ILE A 19 12.59 1.74 1.86
CA ILE A 19 12.69 1.54 3.33
C ILE A 19 11.37 1.91 4.05
N THR A 20 10.68 2.97 3.60
CA THR A 20 9.39 3.36 4.18
C THR A 20 8.31 2.30 3.90
N ARG A 21 8.26 1.74 2.68
CA ARG A 21 7.32 0.66 2.33
C ARG A 21 7.56 -0.55 3.22
N GLU A 22 8.82 -0.94 3.43
CA GLU A 22 9.18 -2.06 4.30
C GLU A 22 8.67 -1.85 5.74
N ARG A 23 8.81 -0.63 6.29
CA ARG A 23 8.29 -0.29 7.62
C ARG A 23 6.77 -0.38 7.69
N VAL A 24 6.06 0.07 6.65
CA VAL A 24 4.60 -0.02 6.57
C VAL A 24 4.14 -1.49 6.52
N ILE A 25 4.79 -2.32 5.71
CA ILE A 25 4.49 -3.76 5.64
C ILE A 25 4.72 -4.43 7.00
N LYS A 26 5.84 -4.12 7.68
CA LYS A 26 6.11 -4.63 9.02
C LYS A 26 5.03 -4.20 10.03
N ALA A 27 4.63 -2.93 10.01
CA ALA A 27 3.58 -2.42 10.88
C ALA A 27 2.23 -3.11 10.60
N ALA A 28 1.87 -3.30 9.33
CA ALA A 28 0.65 -4.02 8.94
C ALA A 28 0.66 -5.45 9.48
N THR A 29 1.77 -6.17 9.33
CA THR A 29 1.94 -7.52 9.89
C THR A 29 1.78 -7.55 11.41
N ILE A 30 2.36 -6.58 12.14
CA ILE A 30 2.23 -6.47 13.60
C ILE A 30 0.77 -6.23 14.02
N LEU A 31 0.03 -5.44 13.23
CA LEU A 31 -1.38 -5.15 13.47
C LEU A 31 -2.34 -6.27 13.02
N GLY A 32 -1.81 -7.39 12.49
CA GLY A 32 -2.63 -8.49 11.98
C GLY A 32 -3.34 -8.18 10.66
N ILE A 33 -2.92 -7.13 9.95
CA ILE A 33 -3.46 -6.74 8.65
C ILE A 33 -2.84 -7.62 7.57
N GLN A 34 -3.68 -8.29 6.77
CA GLN A 34 -3.20 -9.11 5.66
C GLN A 34 -2.57 -8.22 4.57
N VAL A 35 -1.32 -8.51 4.21
CA VAL A 35 -0.63 -7.86 3.09
C VAL A 35 -0.79 -8.71 1.82
N VAL A 36 -1.32 -8.10 0.76
CA VAL A 36 -1.50 -8.71 -0.55
C VAL A 36 -0.52 -8.07 -1.53
N TYR A 37 0.40 -8.87 -2.06
CA TYR A 37 1.42 -8.43 -3.02
C TYR A 37 0.87 -8.43 -4.46
N GLU A 38 -0.14 -7.59 -4.67
CA GLU A 38 -0.76 -7.30 -5.95
C GLU A 38 -0.86 -5.78 -6.10
N ALA A 39 -0.28 -5.25 -7.19
CA ALA A 39 -0.26 -3.82 -7.45
C ALA A 39 -1.67 -3.32 -7.81
N PRO A 40 -2.20 -2.28 -7.13
CA PRO A 40 -3.43 -1.62 -7.55
C PRO A 40 -3.32 -1.07 -8.97
N LEU A 41 -4.31 -1.35 -9.82
CA LEU A 41 -4.35 -0.83 -11.19
C LEU A 41 -5.06 0.52 -11.25
N ALA A 42 -4.63 1.40 -12.16
CA ALA A 42 -5.25 2.73 -12.33
C ALA A 42 -6.76 2.66 -12.57
N LYS A 43 -7.20 1.68 -13.38
CA LYS A 43 -8.63 1.42 -13.62
C LYS A 43 -9.42 1.10 -12.34
N ASP A 44 -8.81 0.41 -11.39
CA ASP A 44 -9.45 -0.04 -10.15
C ASP A 44 -9.53 1.12 -9.13
N LEU A 45 -8.53 2.01 -9.15
CA LEU A 45 -8.57 3.28 -8.42
C LEU A 45 -9.70 4.18 -8.92
N HIS A 46 -9.83 4.35 -10.24
CA HIS A 46 -10.90 5.16 -10.83
C HIS A 46 -12.30 4.55 -10.64
N ALA A 47 -12.39 3.23 -10.52
CA ALA A 47 -13.63 2.53 -10.21
C ALA A 47 -14.02 2.60 -8.72
N GLY A 48 -13.20 3.23 -7.86
CA GLY A 48 -13.49 3.37 -6.44
C GLY A 48 -13.42 2.06 -5.65
N LEU A 49 -12.62 1.09 -6.11
CA LEU A 49 -12.54 -0.25 -5.49
C LEU A 49 -11.72 -0.29 -4.20
N TYR A 50 -11.09 0.82 -3.79
CA TYR A 50 -10.25 0.88 -2.60
C TYR A 50 -10.83 1.90 -1.61
N ASP A 51 -10.83 1.52 -0.34
CA ASP A 51 -11.30 2.37 0.76
C ASP A 51 -10.34 3.54 1.00
N GLU A 52 -9.03 3.26 0.92
CA GLU A 52 -7.99 4.26 1.17
C GLU A 52 -6.75 4.03 0.29
N LEU A 53 -6.07 5.13 -0.06
CA LEU A 53 -4.81 5.13 -0.80
C LEU A 53 -3.79 6.05 -0.14
N PHE A 54 -2.54 5.59 -0.10
CA PHE A 54 -1.39 6.40 0.32
C PHE A 54 -0.17 6.03 -0.51
N ILE A 55 0.78 6.97 -0.60
CA ILE A 55 2.10 6.77 -1.22
C ILE A 55 3.16 6.86 -0.12
N SER A 56 4.07 5.90 -0.08
CA SER A 56 5.22 5.91 0.85
C SER A 56 6.50 6.29 0.11
N ALA A 57 7.18 7.35 0.53
CA ALA A 57 8.53 7.69 0.07
C ALA A 57 9.37 8.20 1.24
N THR A 58 10.70 8.22 1.11
CA THR A 58 11.58 8.69 2.20
C THR A 58 11.53 10.22 2.35
N SER A 59 11.30 10.95 1.26
CA SER A 59 11.15 12.41 1.22
C SER A 59 9.71 12.90 1.40
N MET A 60 8.71 12.01 1.28
CA MET A 60 7.32 12.29 1.60
C MET A 60 6.92 11.51 2.84
N ALA A 61 6.79 12.20 3.98
CA ALA A 61 5.98 11.69 5.07
C ALA A 61 4.63 11.22 4.50
N THR A 62 4.30 9.95 4.72
CA THR A 62 3.13 9.26 4.18
C THR A 62 1.89 10.14 4.22
N THR A 63 1.40 10.55 3.05
CA THR A 63 0.13 11.26 2.89
C THR A 63 -0.95 10.24 2.53
N ALA A 64 -1.87 10.00 3.47
CA ALA A 64 -3.14 9.34 3.20
C ALA A 64 -4.14 10.40 2.73
N SER A 65 -4.72 10.22 1.55
CA SER A 65 -5.89 11.02 1.15
C SER A 65 -7.13 10.28 1.61
N LYS A 66 -7.98 10.97 2.36
CA LYS A 66 -9.35 10.56 2.67
C LYS A 66 -10.28 10.85 1.49
#